data_AF-A0A958R7B5-F1
#
_entry.id   AF-A0A958R7B5-F1
#
_cell.length_a   1.000
_cell.length_b   1.000
_cell.length_c   1.000
_cell.angle_alpha   90.00
_cell.angle_beta   90.00
_cell.angle_gamma   90.00
#
_symmetry.space_group_name_H-M   'P 1'
#
loop_
_entity.id
_entity.type
_entity.pdbx_description
1 polymer ?
#
loop_
_entity_poly.entity_id
_entity_poly.type
_entity_poly.pdbx_seq_one_letter_code
_entity_poly.pdbx_strand_id
1 'polypeptide(L)'
;LQEILKDISLSDVLICHNLSFDLAILQSELLRAQFSAELNIKMFCTMKSSVDYCKLPGRYGFKWPKLEELYDVCFSEKLENAHDALVDVRATQRCFQKLYSEKVFQL
;
A
#
# COMPACT_ATOMS: atom_id res chain seq x y z
N LEU A 1 -11.03 -15.45 -1.75
CA LEU A 1 -9.66 -15.89 -2.12
C LEU A 1 -9.51 -16.09 -3.62
N GLN A 2 -10.34 -16.92 -4.27
CA GLN A 2 -10.29 -17.10 -5.73
C GLN A 2 -10.51 -15.79 -6.50
N GLU A 3 -11.46 -14.95 -6.08
CA GLU A 3 -11.67 -13.61 -6.66
C GLU A 3 -10.42 -12.74 -6.56
N ILE A 4 -9.82 -12.65 -5.37
CA ILE A 4 -8.56 -11.90 -5.15
C ILE A 4 -7.44 -12.41 -6.06
N LEU A 5 -7.26 -13.74 -6.19
CA LEU A 5 -6.24 -14.30 -7.07
C LEU A 5 -6.51 -13.98 -8.55
N LYS A 6 -7.78 -14.01 -8.97
CA LYS A 6 -8.19 -13.62 -10.31
C LYS A 6 -7.88 -12.14 -10.55
N ASP A 7 -8.25 -11.26 -9.64
CA ASP A 7 -8.01 -9.82 -9.75
C ASP A 7 -6.51 -9.51 -9.80
N ILE A 8 -5.70 -10.21 -8.98
CA ILE A 8 -4.24 -10.13 -9.03
C ILE A 8 -3.72 -10.59 -10.41
N SER A 9 -4.22 -11.72 -10.94
CA SER A 9 -3.76 -12.23 -12.25
C SER A 9 -4.08 -11.30 -13.43
N LEU A 10 -5.08 -10.42 -13.28
CA LEU A 10 -5.49 -9.46 -14.30
C LEU A 10 -4.87 -8.07 -14.10
N SER A 11 -4.07 -7.89 -13.05
CA SER A 11 -3.46 -6.60 -12.69
C SER A 11 -1.98 -6.56 -13.05
N ASP A 12 -1.49 -5.40 -13.47
CA ASP A 12 -0.06 -5.22 -13.75
C ASP A 12 0.77 -5.01 -12.48
N VAL A 13 0.18 -4.32 -11.49
CA VAL A 13 0.86 -3.93 -10.25
C VAL A 13 -0.11 -4.05 -9.06
N LEU A 14 0.35 -4.70 -7.99
CA LEU A 14 -0.31 -4.73 -6.70
C LEU A 14 0.24 -3.60 -5.81
N ILE A 15 -0.65 -2.72 -5.34
CA ILE A 15 -0.29 -1.54 -4.55
C ILE A 15 -0.85 -1.67 -3.14
N CYS A 16 0.00 -1.50 -2.13
CA CYS A 16 -0.38 -1.57 -0.71
C CYS A 16 0.27 -0.45 0.12
N HIS A 17 -0.26 -0.21 1.31
CA HIS A 17 0.37 0.64 2.32
C HIS A 17 0.79 -0.25 3.50
N ASN A 18 2.10 -0.57 3.57
CA ASN A 18 2.67 -1.65 4.38
C ASN A 18 2.51 -3.06 3.78
N LEU A 19 2.87 -3.21 2.49
CA LEU A 19 2.81 -4.45 1.71
C LEU A 19 3.24 -5.73 2.45
N SER A 20 4.28 -5.68 3.28
CA SER A 20 4.75 -6.86 4.03
C SER A 20 3.68 -7.43 4.98
N PHE A 21 2.83 -6.57 5.55
CA PHE A 21 1.73 -6.99 6.40
C PHE A 21 0.64 -7.67 5.56
N ASP A 22 0.15 -6.99 4.52
CA ASP A 22 -0.90 -7.51 3.63
C ASP A 22 -0.50 -8.85 3.00
N LEU A 23 0.75 -8.94 2.52
CA LEU A 23 1.28 -10.15 1.89
C LEU A 23 1.34 -11.32 2.88
N ALA A 24 1.75 -11.08 4.13
CA ALA A 24 1.80 -12.13 5.15
C ALA A 24 0.40 -12.68 5.46
N ILE A 25 -0.61 -11.81 5.55
CA ILE A 25 -2.00 -12.21 5.73
C ILE A 25 -2.51 -13.01 4.54
N LEU A 26 -2.30 -12.51 3.31
CA LEU A 26 -2.73 -13.19 2.09
C LEU A 26 -2.07 -14.58 1.94
N GLN A 27 -0.76 -14.67 2.19
CA GLN A 27 -0.03 -15.94 2.15
C GLN A 27 -0.51 -16.94 3.20
N SER A 28 -0.81 -16.47 4.41
CA SER A 28 -1.38 -17.32 5.47
C SER A 28 -2.73 -17.90 5.06
N GLU A 29 -3.61 -17.09 4.47
CA GLU A 29 -4.93 -17.55 4.00
C GLU A 29 -4.82 -18.49 2.79
N LEU A 30 -3.89 -18.24 1.87
CA LEU A 30 -3.59 -19.16 0.77
C LEU A 30 -3.12 -20.53 1.28
N LEU A 31 -2.21 -20.54 2.27
CA LEU A 31 -1.73 -21.77 2.88
C LEU A 31 -2.85 -22.55 3.58
N ARG A 32 -3.69 -21.86 4.36
CA ARG A 32 -4.85 -22.47 5.05
C ARG A 32 -5.85 -23.08 4.06
N ALA A 33 -6.03 -22.43 2.92
CA ALA A 33 -6.91 -22.90 1.85
C ALA A 33 -6.24 -23.95 0.93
N GLN A 34 -5.03 -24.40 1.24
CA GLN A 34 -4.24 -25.35 0.43
C GLN A 34 -4.00 -24.88 -1.02
N PHE A 35 -3.99 -23.56 -1.23
CA PHE A 35 -3.61 -22.96 -2.51
C PHE A 35 -2.10 -22.70 -2.53
N SER A 36 -1.37 -23.44 -3.35
CA SER A 36 0.01 -23.09 -3.72
C SER A 36 -0.02 -22.14 -4.91
N ALA A 37 -0.21 -20.85 -4.66
CA ALA A 37 -0.14 -19.81 -5.69
C ALA A 37 1.09 -18.94 -5.46
N GLU A 38 2.00 -18.91 -6.44
CA GLU A 38 3.04 -17.89 -6.50
C GLU A 38 2.41 -16.58 -7.02
N LEU A 39 2.50 -15.51 -6.23
CA LEU A 39 2.02 -14.19 -6.63
C LEU A 39 3.06 -13.54 -7.55
N ASN A 40 3.03 -13.92 -8.84
CA ASN A 40 3.92 -13.40 -9.87
C ASN A 40 3.41 -12.06 -10.43
N ILE A 41 3.34 -11.04 -9.57
CA ILE A 41 2.91 -9.67 -9.90
C ILE A 41 3.92 -8.66 -9.38
N LYS A 42 4.10 -7.53 -10.08
CA LYS A 42 4.89 -6.42 -9.56
C LYS A 42 4.20 -5.83 -8.32
N MET A 43 4.95 -5.61 -7.24
CA MET A 43 4.37 -5.08 -6.01
C MET A 43 4.98 -3.72 -5.65
N PHE A 44 4.14 -2.82 -5.14
CA PHE A 44 4.53 -1.47 -4.75
C PHE A 44 4.00 -1.12 -3.35
N CYS A 45 4.87 -0.58 -2.50
CA CYS A 45 4.54 -0.22 -1.11
C CYS A 45 4.63 1.29 -0.91
N THR A 46 3.49 1.97 -0.88
CA THR A 46 3.42 3.43 -0.70
C THR A 46 4.08 3.89 0.61
N MET A 47 3.98 3.10 1.68
CA MET A 47 4.63 3.39 2.97
C MET A 47 6.15 3.53 2.83
N LYS A 48 6.82 2.58 2.18
CA LYS A 48 8.29 2.60 2.04
C LYS A 48 8.73 3.64 1.01
N SER A 49 7.99 3.75 -0.09
CA SER A 49 8.35 4.65 -1.20
C SER A 49 8.14 6.13 -0.90
N SER A 50 7.39 6.47 0.15
CA SER A 50 7.10 7.87 0.54
C SER A 50 7.94 8.38 1.72
N VAL A 51 8.88 7.59 2.26
CA VAL A 51 9.68 7.99 3.43
C VAL A 51 10.43 9.30 3.19
N ASP A 52 11.16 9.40 2.09
CA ASP A 52 11.95 10.59 1.74
C ASP A 52 11.09 11.74 1.23
N TYR A 53 9.86 11.45 0.80
CA TYR A 53 8.88 12.46 0.41
C TYR A 53 8.25 13.12 1.63
N CYS A 54 7.80 12.32 2.61
CA CYS A 54 7.15 12.83 3.81
C CYS A 54 8.14 13.41 4.83
N LYS A 55 9.37 12.89 4.88
CA LYS A 55 10.44 13.34 5.79
C LYS A 55 10.02 13.46 7.25
N LEU A 56 9.15 12.55 7.71
CA LEU A 56 8.60 12.60 9.06
C LEU A 56 9.68 12.26 10.09
N PRO A 57 9.78 12.99 11.21
CA PRO A 57 10.82 12.76 12.20
C PRO A 57 10.64 11.38 12.87
N GLY A 58 11.73 10.62 12.91
CA GLY A 58 11.84 9.35 13.61
C GLY A 58 13.10 9.30 14.49
N ARG A 59 13.20 8.29 15.34
CA ARG A 59 14.29 8.17 16.33
C ARG A 59 15.69 8.02 15.71
N TYR A 60 15.78 7.45 14.51
CA TYR A 60 17.04 7.11 13.83
C TYR A 60 17.08 7.58 12.37
N GLY A 61 16.31 8.60 12.02
CA GLY A 61 16.11 9.06 10.64
C GLY A 61 14.63 9.31 10.36
N PHE A 62 14.25 9.39 9.08
CA PHE A 62 12.85 9.53 8.74
C PHE A 62 12.07 8.26 9.06
N LYS A 63 10.93 8.41 9.74
CA LYS A 63 10.06 7.27 10.04
C LYS A 63 9.24 6.89 8.81
N TRP A 64 8.74 5.66 8.81
CA TRP A 64 7.72 5.24 7.88
C TRP A 64 6.41 5.97 8.18
N PRO A 65 5.79 6.65 7.19
CA PRO A 65 4.52 7.32 7.40
C PRO A 65 3.41 6.29 7.62
N LYS A 66 2.48 6.59 8.52
CA LYS A 66 1.17 5.94 8.53
C LYS A 66 0.35 6.40 7.31
N LEU A 67 -0.70 5.66 6.96
CA LEU A 67 -1.54 6.01 5.82
C LEU A 67 -2.16 7.41 5.97
N GLU A 68 -2.70 7.72 7.14
CA GLU A 68 -3.25 9.05 7.47
C GLU A 68 -2.20 10.16 7.34
N GLU A 69 -0.95 9.89 7.75
CA GLU A 69 0.14 10.86 7.67
C GLU A 69 0.58 11.09 6.22
N LEU A 70 0.67 10.02 5.43
CA LEU A 70 0.93 10.14 4.00
C LEU A 70 -0.20 10.91 3.30
N TYR A 71 -1.45 10.63 3.66
CA TYR A 71 -2.62 11.29 3.09
C TYR A 71 -2.63 12.79 3.40
N ASP A 72 -2.37 13.16 4.65
CA ASP A 72 -2.23 14.57 5.08
C ASP A 72 -1.07 15.27 4.36
N VAL A 73 0.09 14.63 4.22
CA VAL A 73 1.21 15.21 3.44
C VAL A 73 0.82 15.41 1.96
N CYS A 74 0.10 14.47 1.37
CA CYS A 74 -0.31 14.53 -0.04
C CYS A 74 -1.37 15.61 -0.33
N PHE A 75 -2.29 15.85 0.61
CA PHE A 75 -3.51 16.62 0.33
C PHE A 75 -3.81 17.75 1.34
N SER A 76 -3.07 17.82 2.45
CA SER A 76 -3.36 18.70 3.59
C SER A 76 -4.79 18.50 4.12
N GLU A 77 -5.25 17.25 4.11
CA GLU A 77 -6.58 16.80 4.50
C GLU A 77 -6.45 15.69 5.55
N LYS A 78 -7.38 15.65 6.52
CA LYS A 78 -7.50 14.48 7.40
C LYS A 78 -8.24 13.36 6.69
N LEU A 79 -7.75 12.14 6.84
CA LEU A 79 -8.46 10.96 6.39
C LEU A 79 -9.61 10.67 7.38
N GLU A 80 -10.85 10.91 6.94
CA GLU A 80 -12.04 10.59 7.72
C GLU A 80 -12.37 9.10 7.64
N ASN A 81 -12.83 8.50 8.76
CA ASN A 81 -13.17 7.08 8.86
C ASN A 81 -12.02 6.13 8.49
N ALA A 82 -10.79 6.48 8.90
CA ALA A 82 -9.66 5.57 8.88
C ALA A 82 -10.02 4.25 9.60
N HIS A 83 -9.48 3.12 9.13
CA HIS A 83 -9.75 1.74 9.58
C HIS A 83 -10.99 1.05 8.98
N ASP A 84 -11.72 1.71 8.08
CA ASP A 84 -12.57 1.00 7.12
C ASP A 84 -11.72 0.53 5.93
N ALA A 85 -11.78 -0.77 5.62
CA ALA A 85 -10.92 -1.36 4.60
C ALA A 85 -11.07 -0.68 3.22
N LEU A 86 -12.28 -0.25 2.86
CA LEU A 86 -12.53 0.40 1.57
C LEU A 86 -12.05 1.86 1.58
N VAL A 87 -12.19 2.55 2.70
CA VAL A 87 -11.60 3.89 2.89
C VAL A 87 -10.08 3.83 2.76
N ASP A 88 -9.43 2.88 3.43
CA ASP A 88 -7.98 2.74 3.42
C ASP A 88 -7.44 2.38 2.02
N VAL A 89 -8.15 1.52 1.27
CA VAL A 89 -7.81 1.21 -0.12
C VAL A 89 -7.92 2.44 -1.02
N ARG A 90 -9.01 3.22 -0.90
CA ARG A 90 -9.19 4.45 -1.69
C ARG A 90 -8.14 5.51 -1.35
N ALA A 91 -7.82 5.68 -0.07
CA ALA A 91 -6.76 6.58 0.37
C ALA A 91 -5.40 6.15 -0.20
N THR A 92 -5.09 4.85 -0.13
CA THR A 92 -3.84 4.29 -0.69
C THR A 92 -3.75 4.54 -2.20
N GLN A 93 -4.82 4.31 -2.96
CA GLN A 93 -4.89 4.59 -4.39
C GLN A 93 -4.64 6.08 -4.69
N ARG A 94 -5.31 6.98 -3.96
CA ARG A 94 -5.21 8.42 -4.16
C ARG A 94 -3.78 8.91 -3.86
N CYS A 95 -3.17 8.44 -2.77
CA CYS A 95 -1.78 8.73 -2.43
C CYS A 95 -0.81 8.20 -3.49
N PHE A 96 -1.01 6.98 -3.98
CA PHE A 96 -0.17 6.40 -5.05
C PHE A 96 -0.17 7.28 -6.31
N GLN A 97 -1.36 7.70 -6.77
CA GLN A 97 -1.49 8.55 -7.96
C GLN A 97 -0.80 9.90 -7.77
N LYS A 98 -0.94 10.50 -6.58
CA LYS A 98 -0.28 11.76 -6.22
C LYS A 98 1.25 11.63 -6.28
N LEU A 99 1.80 10.64 -5.57
CA LEU A 99 3.24 10.36 -5.56
C LEU A 99 3.80 10.08 -6.96
N TYR A 100 3.05 9.34 -7.80
CA TYR A 100 3.42 9.11 -9.19
C TYR A 100 3.42 10.41 -10.01
N SER A 101 2.37 11.23 -9.89
CA SER A 101 2.25 12.50 -10.61
C SER A 101 3.36 13.50 -10.24
N GLU A 102 3.84 13.46 -9.00
CA GLU A 102 4.93 14.28 -8.50
C GLU A 102 6.31 13.67 -8.73
N LYS A 103 6.38 12.53 -9.43
CA LYS A 103 7.62 11.82 -9.78
C LYS A 103 8.46 11.42 -8.55
N VAL A 104 7.79 11.12 -7.44
CA VAL A 104 8.45 10.62 -6.22
C VAL A 104 9.07 9.24 -6.47
N PHE A 105 8.47 8.45 -7.35
CA PHE A 105 8.99 7.17 -7.80
C PHE A 105 8.71 6.97 -9.29
N GLN A 106 9.28 5.90 -9.85
CA GLN A 106 9.00 5.41 -11.20
C GLN A 106 8.61 3.93 -11.12
N LEU A 107 7.59 3.55 -11.87
CA LEU A 107 7.08 2.18 -11.99
C LEU A 107 7.19 1.72 -13.44
#